data_AF-A0A945IRX6-F1
#
_entry.id   AF-A0A945IRX6-F1
#
_cell.length_a   1.000
_cell.length_b   1.000
_cell.length_c   1.000
_cell.angle_alpha   90.00
_cell.angle_beta   90.00
_cell.angle_gamma   90.00
#
_symmetry.space_group_name_H-M   'P 1'
#
loop_
_entity.id
_entity.type
_entity.pdbx_description
1 polymer ?
#
loop_
_entity_poly.entity_id
_entity_poly.type
_entity_poly.pdbx_seq_one_letter_code
_entity_poly.pdbx_strand_id
1 'polypeptide(L)'
;MSTVNAMSPDVQPKRPGGVLLPTLLILVGVVVAFVIFTGFYTEFMWFDSVEKTQVFTISLVTRAIMFGIMFAIMFVVSSLALLIAFRTRPSYVGATPEQASLERYRVAIEPYRKWIAVAIVFVLSFFAGLAGSGEYGTFLLWQNSTLFGQVDPQFGRDLSFYTFELPFFRFILGYGFTLVILSLMIVTAVQYLYGGLRLQPKGERATRAAQAQLSALLAVFLLLKAVAYYLDRFGLVTKSEELVSGFTGLKYTDVFAVMPALNILIFVAVLVAALFIFNIFRRHWMIPTIGLGLLVFTSVVIGGLYPLIVQQFQVSPSELVREEPYIQRNIEATRDAYGIADAEIEDY
;
A
#
# COMPACT_ATOMS: atom_id res chain seq x y z
N MET A 1 14.44 -70.85 -44.79
CA MET A 1 13.34 -69.90 -44.48
C MET A 1 12.88 -70.20 -43.06
N SER A 2 12.91 -69.33 -42.07
CA SER A 2 13.14 -67.89 -41.96
C SER A 2 13.68 -67.62 -40.55
N THR A 3 14.66 -66.72 -40.45
CA THR A 3 15.32 -66.31 -39.21
C THR A 3 14.41 -65.40 -38.40
N VAL A 4 14.29 -65.68 -37.10
CA VAL A 4 13.60 -64.87 -36.11
C VAL A 4 14.43 -63.61 -35.84
N ASN A 5 13.91 -62.44 -36.21
CA ASN A 5 14.49 -61.14 -35.86
C ASN A 5 14.20 -60.84 -34.39
N ALA A 6 15.24 -60.79 -33.57
CA ALA A 6 15.18 -60.30 -32.20
C ALA A 6 15.01 -58.77 -32.19
N MET A 7 13.95 -58.30 -31.53
CA MET A 7 13.68 -56.88 -31.32
C MET A 7 14.57 -56.39 -30.16
N SER A 8 15.61 -55.61 -30.47
CA SER A 8 16.45 -54.94 -29.48
C SER A 8 15.65 -53.83 -28.77
N PRO A 9 15.74 -53.69 -27.44
CA PRO A 9 15.07 -52.62 -26.72
C PRO A 9 15.76 -51.28 -27.03
N ASP A 10 14.98 -50.32 -27.53
CA ASP A 10 15.39 -48.92 -27.64
C ASP A 10 15.69 -48.37 -26.24
N VAL A 11 16.98 -48.29 -25.90
CA VAL A 11 17.44 -47.58 -24.70
C VAL A 11 17.36 -46.08 -25.02
N GLN A 12 16.24 -45.45 -24.67
CA GLN A 12 16.14 -43.99 -24.71
C GLN A 12 17.26 -43.38 -23.84
N PRO A 13 18.14 -42.51 -24.38
CA PRO A 13 19.17 -41.88 -23.58
C PRO A 13 18.53 -40.98 -22.53
N LYS A 14 18.75 -41.27 -21.24
CA LYS A 14 18.46 -40.33 -20.14
C LYS A 14 19.17 -39.02 -20.44
N ARG A 15 18.40 -37.97 -20.74
CA ARG A 15 18.92 -36.62 -20.99
C ARG A 15 19.81 -36.18 -19.82
N PRO A 16 21.07 -35.75 -20.03
CA PRO A 16 21.98 -35.26 -18.98
C PRO A 16 21.61 -33.84 -18.46
N GLY A 17 20.34 -33.44 -18.56
CA GLY A 17 19.87 -32.10 -18.17
C GLY A 17 19.53 -31.94 -16.68
N GLY A 18 19.67 -32.99 -15.86
CA GLY A 18 19.30 -32.95 -14.43
C GLY A 18 20.30 -32.22 -13.52
N VAL A 19 21.54 -32.06 -13.96
CA VAL A 19 22.62 -31.47 -13.12
C VAL A 19 22.89 -30.00 -13.48
N LEU A 20 22.63 -29.60 -14.73
CA LEU A 20 22.87 -28.22 -15.19
C LEU A 20 21.99 -27.19 -14.46
N LEU A 21 20.72 -27.52 -14.21
CA LEU A 21 19.78 -26.64 -13.51
C LEU A 21 20.21 -26.37 -12.05
N PRO A 22 20.49 -27.38 -11.20
CA PRO A 22 20.96 -27.13 -9.84
C PRO A 22 22.34 -26.45 -9.81
N THR A 23 23.27 -26.80 -10.71
CA THR A 23 24.56 -26.09 -10.80
C THR A 23 24.38 -24.62 -11.15
N LEU A 24 23.48 -24.29 -12.08
CA LEU A 24 23.18 -22.92 -12.46
C LEU A 24 22.49 -22.15 -11.32
N LEU A 25 21.57 -22.78 -10.59
CA LEU A 25 20.94 -22.18 -9.40
C LEU A 25 21.95 -21.89 -8.29
N ILE A 26 22.88 -22.81 -8.02
CA ILE A 26 23.95 -22.61 -7.05
C ILE A 26 24.86 -21.46 -7.49
N LEU A 27 25.28 -21.45 -8.77
CA LEU A 27 26.12 -20.38 -9.30
C LEU A 27 25.46 -19.01 -9.17
N VAL A 28 24.17 -18.91 -9.53
CA VAL A 28 23.38 -17.68 -9.36
C VAL A 28 23.30 -17.30 -7.88
N GLY A 29 23.04 -18.26 -6.98
CA GLY A 29 23.00 -18.01 -5.54
C GLY A 29 24.33 -17.47 -4.99
N VAL A 30 25.46 -18.03 -5.43
CA VAL A 30 26.80 -17.58 -5.03
C VAL A 30 27.08 -16.17 -5.56
N VAL A 31 26.75 -15.88 -6.82
CA VAL A 31 26.93 -14.53 -7.39
C VAL A 31 26.09 -13.50 -6.65
N VAL A 32 24.82 -13.80 -6.37
CA VAL A 32 23.93 -12.91 -5.59
C VAL A 32 24.48 -12.69 -4.18
N ALA A 33 24.90 -13.75 -3.49
CA ALA A 33 25.49 -13.64 -2.16
C ALA A 33 26.77 -12.80 -2.16
N PHE A 34 27.63 -12.99 -3.16
CA PHE A 34 28.85 -12.20 -3.33
C PHE A 34 28.53 -10.72 -3.55
N VAL A 35 27.58 -10.39 -4.44
CA VAL A 35 27.16 -9.00 -4.67
C VAL A 35 26.63 -8.36 -3.38
N ILE A 36 25.75 -9.04 -2.64
CA ILE A 36 25.23 -8.53 -1.36
C ILE A 36 26.35 -8.33 -0.34
N PHE A 37 27.27 -9.29 -0.23
CA PHE A 37 28.42 -9.20 0.67
C PHE A 37 29.33 -8.02 0.31
N THR A 38 29.68 -7.87 -0.97
CA THR A 38 30.53 -6.75 -1.41
C THR A 38 29.89 -5.40 -1.13
N GLY A 39 28.58 -5.24 -1.37
CA GLY A 39 27.85 -4.02 -1.04
C GLY A 39 27.89 -3.71 0.46
N PHE A 40 27.53 -4.70 1.28
CA PHE A 40 27.51 -4.56 2.75
C PHE A 40 28.90 -4.24 3.32
N TYR A 41 29.93 -4.96 2.87
CA TYR A 41 31.29 -4.78 3.34
C TYR A 41 31.88 -3.44 2.90
N THR A 42 31.61 -3.01 1.65
CA THR A 42 32.06 -1.71 1.15
C THR A 42 31.41 -0.57 1.92
N GLU A 43 30.10 -0.67 2.21
CA GLU A 43 29.38 0.33 3.00
C GLU A 43 29.95 0.41 4.43
N PHE A 44 30.21 -0.75 5.06
CA PHE A 44 30.88 -0.79 6.36
C PHE A 44 32.26 -0.12 6.33
N MET A 45 33.12 -0.46 5.37
CA MET A 45 34.45 0.15 5.24
C MET A 45 34.37 1.67 4.97
N TRP A 46 33.35 2.12 4.25
CA TRP A 46 33.12 3.54 4.03
C TRP A 46 32.79 4.26 5.35
N PHE A 47 31.86 3.72 6.15
CA PHE A 47 31.52 4.31 7.46
C PHE A 47 32.70 4.28 8.46
N ASP A 48 33.52 3.23 8.41
CA ASP A 48 34.72 3.12 9.22
C ASP A 48 35.76 4.18 8.83
N SER A 49 35.94 4.43 7.52
CA SER A 49 36.89 5.43 7.00
C SER A 49 36.60 6.87 7.43
N VAL A 50 35.35 7.16 7.82
CA VAL A 50 34.91 8.48 8.33
C VAL A 50 34.67 8.49 9.84
N GLU A 51 35.07 7.44 10.56
CA GLU A 51 34.86 7.27 12.01
C GLU A 51 33.37 7.35 12.43
N LYS A 52 32.45 6.95 11.54
CA LYS A 52 30.99 6.94 11.77
C LYS A 52 30.39 5.54 11.78
N THR A 53 31.12 4.55 12.25
CA THR A 53 30.67 3.15 12.41
C THR A 53 29.38 3.03 13.26
N GLN A 54 29.17 3.97 14.19
CA GLN A 54 27.92 4.06 14.96
C GLN A 54 26.69 4.29 14.06
N VAL A 55 26.79 5.15 13.03
CA VAL A 55 25.68 5.45 12.12
C VAL A 55 25.29 4.22 11.32
N PHE A 56 26.29 3.46 10.84
CA PHE A 56 26.07 2.17 10.19
C PHE A 56 25.37 1.16 11.11
N THR A 57 25.80 1.07 12.36
CA THR A 57 25.21 0.15 13.34
C THR A 57 23.76 0.53 13.64
N ILE A 58 23.47 1.82 13.85
CA ILE A 58 22.12 2.31 14.08
C ILE A 58 21.22 2.07 12.87
N SER A 59 21.69 2.37 11.66
CA SER A 59 20.91 2.16 10.44
C SER A 59 20.60 0.68 10.22
N LEU A 60 21.59 -0.21 10.41
CA LEU A 60 21.43 -1.65 10.25
C LEU A 60 20.47 -2.24 11.28
N VAL A 61 20.63 -1.89 12.56
CA VAL A 61 19.74 -2.36 13.64
C VAL A 61 18.31 -1.85 13.40
N THR A 62 18.15 -0.59 13.01
CA THR A 62 16.82 -0.02 12.71
C THR A 62 16.16 -0.74 11.54
N ARG A 63 16.89 -0.99 10.45
CA ARG A 63 16.39 -1.78 9.31
C ARG A 63 15.96 -3.18 9.74
N ALA A 64 16.75 -3.86 10.58
CA ALA A 64 16.42 -5.19 11.09
C ALA A 64 15.18 -5.18 11.99
N ILE A 65 15.06 -4.20 12.89
CA ILE A 65 13.89 -4.03 13.76
C ILE A 65 12.64 -3.75 12.92
N MET A 66 12.72 -2.80 11.98
CA MET A 66 11.59 -2.49 11.10
C MET A 66 11.20 -3.68 10.23
N PHE A 67 12.18 -4.40 9.67
CA PHE A 67 11.92 -5.65 8.96
C PHE A 67 11.13 -6.62 9.85
N GLY A 68 11.61 -6.87 11.07
CA GLY A 68 10.98 -7.80 12.00
C GLY A 68 9.56 -7.39 12.40
N ILE A 69 9.35 -6.11 12.76
CA ILE A 69 8.03 -5.58 13.15
C ILE A 69 7.05 -5.65 11.99
N MET A 70 7.44 -5.14 10.82
CA MET A 70 6.57 -5.10 9.65
C MET A 70 6.26 -6.53 9.18
N PHE A 71 7.28 -7.38 9.06
CA PHE A 71 7.10 -8.81 8.78
C PHE A 71 6.09 -9.45 9.75
N ALA A 72 6.28 -9.26 11.05
CA ALA A 72 5.43 -9.86 12.07
C ALA A 72 3.97 -9.39 11.95
N ILE A 73 3.75 -8.08 11.76
CA ILE A 73 2.40 -7.52 11.60
C ILE A 73 1.71 -8.12 10.36
N MET A 74 2.37 -8.10 9.19
CA MET A 74 1.80 -8.67 7.97
C MET A 74 1.54 -10.17 8.12
N PHE A 75 2.49 -10.89 8.72
CA PHE A 75 2.40 -12.33 8.90
C PHE A 75 1.24 -12.71 9.80
N VAL A 76 1.09 -12.04 10.94
CA VAL A 76 0.01 -12.30 11.90
C VAL A 76 -1.34 -11.99 11.28
N VAL A 77 -1.51 -10.81 10.67
CA VAL A 77 -2.81 -10.41 10.11
C VAL A 77 -3.20 -11.26 8.91
N SER A 78 -2.27 -11.49 7.97
CA SER A 78 -2.53 -12.32 6.79
C SER A 78 -2.77 -13.78 7.17
N SER A 79 -2.04 -14.31 8.16
CA SER A 79 -2.29 -15.66 8.70
C SER A 79 -3.64 -15.74 9.36
N LEU A 80 -4.04 -14.74 10.16
CA LEU A 80 -5.36 -14.72 10.80
C LEU A 80 -6.48 -14.68 9.76
N ALA A 81 -6.35 -13.82 8.74
CA ALA A 81 -7.30 -13.72 7.64
C ALA A 81 -7.43 -15.06 6.89
N LEU A 82 -6.29 -15.69 6.60
CA LEU A 82 -6.22 -17.01 5.97
C LEU A 82 -6.88 -18.10 6.83
N LEU A 83 -6.56 -18.15 8.12
CA LEU A 83 -7.10 -19.13 9.07
C LEU A 83 -8.61 -19.00 9.22
N ILE A 84 -9.12 -17.77 9.35
CA ILE A 84 -10.56 -17.51 9.41
C ILE A 84 -11.23 -17.94 8.10
N ALA A 85 -10.62 -17.63 6.94
CA ALA A 85 -11.17 -18.02 5.64
C ALA A 85 -11.23 -19.55 5.48
N PHE A 86 -10.20 -20.26 5.90
CA PHE A 86 -10.21 -21.73 5.87
C PHE A 86 -11.20 -22.35 6.86
N ARG A 87 -11.35 -21.78 8.05
CA ARG A 87 -12.30 -22.29 9.06
C ARG A 87 -13.75 -22.09 8.65
N THR A 88 -14.02 -21.05 7.85
CA THR A 88 -15.35 -20.66 7.41
C THR A 88 -15.76 -21.24 6.06
N ARG A 89 -14.93 -22.12 5.47
CA ARG A 89 -15.19 -22.73 4.17
C ARG A 89 -16.48 -23.57 4.19
N PRO A 90 -17.33 -23.47 3.16
CA PRO A 90 -18.49 -24.34 3.03
C PRO A 90 -18.05 -25.79 2.85
N SER A 91 -18.71 -26.74 3.51
CA SER A 91 -18.43 -28.18 3.36
C SER A 91 -19.04 -28.78 2.08
N TYR A 92 -19.94 -28.05 1.40
CA TYR A 92 -20.64 -28.52 0.19
C TYR A 92 -20.45 -27.52 -0.96
N VAL A 93 -19.79 -28.00 -2.02
CA VAL A 93 -19.50 -27.24 -3.24
C VAL A 93 -20.56 -27.63 -4.27
N GLY A 94 -21.25 -26.64 -4.84
CA GLY A 94 -22.27 -26.91 -5.84
C GLY A 94 -21.64 -27.44 -7.13
N ALA A 95 -22.33 -28.28 -7.89
CA ALA A 95 -21.83 -28.71 -9.19
C ALA A 95 -22.05 -27.59 -10.23
N THR A 96 -21.23 -26.54 -10.21
CA THR A 96 -21.16 -25.57 -11.32
C THR A 96 -20.00 -25.90 -12.27
N PRO A 97 -20.09 -25.59 -13.58
CA PRO A 97 -19.01 -25.84 -14.54
C PRO A 97 -17.66 -25.22 -14.13
N GLU A 98 -17.70 -24.02 -13.54
CA GLU A 98 -16.52 -23.34 -12.98
C GLU A 98 -15.95 -24.07 -11.74
N GLN A 99 -16.81 -24.65 -10.89
CA GLN A 99 -16.37 -25.41 -9.73
C GLN A 99 -15.80 -26.79 -10.14
N ALA A 100 -16.25 -27.35 -11.26
CA ALA A 100 -15.70 -28.58 -11.82
C ALA A 100 -14.26 -28.40 -12.38
N SER A 101 -13.94 -27.26 -12.99
CA SER A 101 -12.57 -26.97 -13.44
C SER A 101 -11.64 -26.68 -12.25
N LEU A 102 -12.14 -26.02 -11.20
CA LEU A 102 -11.43 -25.76 -9.96
C LEU A 102 -11.18 -27.02 -9.12
N GLU A 103 -12.01 -28.06 -9.25
CA GLU A 103 -11.84 -29.31 -8.51
C GLU A 103 -10.49 -29.98 -8.80
N ARG A 104 -10.02 -29.92 -10.06
CA ARG A 104 -8.71 -30.45 -10.44
C ARG A 104 -7.56 -29.76 -9.71
N TYR A 105 -7.64 -28.43 -9.55
CA TYR A 105 -6.66 -27.65 -8.80
C TYR A 105 -6.76 -27.91 -7.31
N ARG A 106 -8.00 -28.07 -6.78
CA ARG A 106 -8.24 -28.36 -5.37
C ARG A 106 -7.62 -29.69 -4.95
N VAL A 107 -7.86 -30.76 -5.71
CA VAL A 107 -7.32 -32.10 -5.42
C VAL A 107 -5.79 -32.11 -5.45
N ALA A 108 -5.16 -31.37 -6.37
CA ALA A 108 -3.71 -31.25 -6.45
C ALA A 108 -3.10 -30.46 -5.26
N ILE A 109 -3.79 -29.42 -4.80
CA ILE A 109 -3.32 -28.54 -3.72
C ILE A 109 -3.63 -29.12 -2.33
N GLU A 110 -4.69 -29.92 -2.20
CA GLU A 110 -5.17 -30.44 -0.92
C GLU A 110 -4.12 -31.10 -0.01
N PRO A 111 -3.22 -31.98 -0.50
CA PRO A 111 -2.19 -32.60 0.35
C PRO A 111 -1.17 -31.60 0.89
N TYR A 112 -0.86 -30.53 0.13
CA TYR A 112 0.14 -29.53 0.48
C TYR A 112 -0.46 -28.21 0.97
N ARG A 113 -1.79 -28.11 1.10
CA ARG A 113 -2.50 -26.84 1.30
C ARG A 113 -1.98 -26.01 2.47
N LYS A 114 -1.66 -26.65 3.60
CA LYS A 114 -1.16 -25.95 4.79
C LYS A 114 0.22 -25.35 4.53
N TRP A 115 1.10 -26.12 3.89
CA TRP A 115 2.45 -25.69 3.54
C TRP A 115 2.44 -24.61 2.48
N ILE A 116 1.63 -24.75 1.43
CA ILE A 116 1.46 -23.73 0.39
C ILE A 116 0.90 -22.44 1.01
N ALA A 117 -0.10 -22.52 1.87
CA ALA A 117 -0.70 -21.36 2.50
C ALA A 117 0.27 -20.62 3.43
N VAL A 118 1.02 -21.37 4.26
CA VAL A 118 2.10 -20.80 5.11
C VAL A 118 3.19 -20.19 4.24
N ALA A 119 3.61 -20.86 3.17
CA ALA A 119 4.64 -20.36 2.26
C ALA A 119 4.19 -19.05 1.59
N ILE A 120 2.95 -18.96 1.10
CA ILE A 120 2.40 -17.74 0.49
C ILE A 120 2.41 -16.60 1.51
N VAL A 121 1.85 -16.81 2.70
CA VAL A 121 1.81 -15.76 3.72
C VAL A 121 3.21 -15.36 4.17
N PHE A 122 4.12 -16.31 4.34
CA PHE A 122 5.51 -16.04 4.67
C PHE A 122 6.19 -15.18 3.60
N VAL A 123 6.08 -15.56 2.32
CA VAL A 123 6.68 -14.83 1.20
C VAL A 123 6.12 -13.41 1.10
N LEU A 124 4.80 -13.25 1.17
CA LEU A 124 4.16 -11.93 1.16
C LEU A 124 4.61 -11.07 2.34
N SER A 125 4.70 -11.66 3.53
CA SER A 125 5.15 -10.96 4.74
C SER A 125 6.63 -10.62 4.68
N PHE A 126 7.45 -11.47 4.08
CA PHE A 126 8.88 -11.25 3.87
C PHE A 126 9.09 -10.02 2.98
N PHE A 127 8.40 -9.96 1.83
CA PHE A 127 8.49 -8.79 0.95
C PHE A 127 7.91 -7.52 1.58
N ALA A 128 6.83 -7.63 2.35
CA ALA A 128 6.28 -6.50 3.10
C ALA A 128 7.25 -6.00 4.18
N GLY A 129 7.90 -6.90 4.91
CA GLY A 129 8.95 -6.59 5.88
C GLY A 129 10.15 -5.92 5.22
N LEU A 130 10.59 -6.44 4.06
CA LEU A 130 11.70 -5.88 3.29
C LEU A 130 11.37 -4.47 2.80
N ALA A 131 10.19 -4.27 2.21
CA ALA A 131 9.72 -2.94 1.78
C ALA A 131 9.65 -1.97 2.96
N GLY A 132 9.10 -2.41 4.10
CA GLY A 132 9.03 -1.59 5.31
C GLY A 132 10.41 -1.24 5.88
N SER A 133 11.38 -2.13 5.79
CA SER A 133 12.76 -1.86 6.23
C SER A 133 13.48 -0.82 5.38
N GLY A 134 13.07 -0.63 4.12
CA GLY A 134 13.60 0.42 3.25
C GLY A 134 13.30 1.84 3.74
N GLU A 135 12.23 2.00 4.52
CA GLU A 135 11.75 3.28 5.06
C GLU A 135 12.37 3.63 6.43
N TYR A 136 13.50 3.03 6.77
CA TYR A 136 14.21 3.29 8.03
C TYR A 136 14.60 4.76 8.23
N GLY A 137 14.91 5.48 7.14
CA GLY A 137 15.22 6.91 7.19
C GLY A 137 14.02 7.71 7.69
N THR A 138 12.84 7.45 7.12
CA THR A 138 11.57 8.08 7.52
C THR A 138 11.24 7.81 8.99
N PHE A 139 11.46 6.58 9.47
CA PHE A 139 11.28 6.24 10.88
C PHE A 139 12.26 6.97 11.80
N LEU A 140 13.55 7.04 11.45
CA LEU A 140 14.55 7.72 12.27
C LEU A 140 14.30 9.23 12.34
N LEU A 141 13.85 9.83 11.23
CA LEU A 141 13.46 11.25 11.19
C LEU A 141 12.26 11.53 12.09
N TRP A 142 11.25 10.66 12.07
CA TRP A 142 10.10 10.77 12.98
C TRP A 142 10.48 10.60 14.44
N GLN A 143 11.32 9.61 14.76
CA GLN A 143 11.74 9.33 16.13
C GLN A 143 12.62 10.45 16.72
N ASN A 144 13.43 11.10 15.89
CA ASN A 144 14.36 12.16 16.29
C ASN A 144 13.89 13.52 15.77
N SER A 145 12.57 13.76 15.74
CA SER A 145 12.01 15.01 15.26
C SER A 145 12.45 16.19 16.14
N THR A 146 12.79 17.30 15.49
CA THR A 146 13.17 18.56 16.16
C THR A 146 12.27 19.69 15.71
N LEU A 147 11.87 20.55 16.64
CA LEU A 147 11.05 21.72 16.34
C LEU A 147 11.84 22.73 15.50
N PHE A 148 11.17 23.31 14.49
CA PHE A 148 11.74 24.40 13.70
C PHE A 148 11.50 25.76 14.37
N GLY A 149 10.45 25.88 15.21
CA GLY A 149 10.06 27.12 15.86
C GLY A 149 9.25 28.06 14.96
N GLN A 150 8.86 27.58 13.78
CA GLN A 150 8.00 28.29 12.83
C GLN A 150 6.74 27.48 12.60
N VAL A 151 5.60 28.17 12.64
CA VAL A 151 4.28 27.55 12.51
C VAL A 151 3.66 27.87 11.16
N ASP A 152 2.97 26.90 10.59
CA ASP A 152 2.27 27.08 9.34
C ASP A 152 1.04 28.00 9.53
N PRO A 153 0.80 28.99 8.65
CA PRO A 153 -0.31 29.93 8.80
C PRO A 153 -1.71 29.31 8.67
N GLN A 154 -1.83 28.08 8.15
CA GLN A 154 -3.14 27.49 7.82
C GLN A 154 -3.66 26.56 8.92
N PHE A 155 -2.81 25.67 9.43
CA PHE A 155 -3.13 24.63 10.40
C PHE A 155 -2.50 24.88 11.77
N GLY A 156 -1.60 25.87 11.91
CA GLY A 156 -0.96 26.23 13.17
C GLY A 156 -0.04 25.14 13.72
N ARG A 157 0.54 24.32 12.85
CA ARG A 157 1.47 23.24 13.14
C ARG A 157 2.90 23.68 12.84
N ASP A 158 3.84 23.24 13.67
CA ASP A 158 5.26 23.48 13.41
C ASP A 158 5.69 22.76 12.12
N LEU A 159 6.65 23.34 11.40
CA LEU A 159 7.17 22.75 10.15
C LEU A 159 7.72 21.32 10.35
N SER A 160 8.19 20.97 11.56
CA SER A 160 8.61 19.61 11.93
C SER A 160 7.55 18.54 11.67
N PHE A 161 6.27 18.88 11.82
CA PHE A 161 5.18 17.96 11.51
C PHE A 161 5.20 17.56 10.03
N TYR A 162 5.42 18.51 9.13
CA TYR A 162 5.39 18.28 7.68
C TYR A 162 6.64 17.56 7.18
N THR A 163 7.80 17.85 7.77
CA THR A 163 9.08 17.29 7.35
C THR A 163 9.35 15.90 7.95
N PHE A 164 8.97 15.67 9.21
CA PHE A 164 9.35 14.45 9.94
C PHE A 164 8.16 13.53 10.23
N GLU A 165 7.03 14.07 10.69
CA GLU A 165 5.91 13.24 11.17
C GLU A 165 4.97 12.78 10.05
N LEU A 166 4.59 13.69 9.16
CA LEU A 166 3.64 13.43 8.08
C LEU A 166 4.13 12.32 7.13
N PRO A 167 5.40 12.29 6.69
CA PRO A 167 5.91 11.19 5.87
C PRO A 167 5.81 9.83 6.58
N PHE A 168 6.09 9.78 7.88
CA PHE A 168 5.97 8.54 8.66
C PHE A 168 4.53 8.07 8.82
N PHE A 169 3.59 8.98 9.09
CA PHE A 169 2.17 8.62 9.14
C PHE A 169 1.65 8.15 7.78
N ARG A 170 2.11 8.76 6.68
CA ARG A 170 1.80 8.31 5.31
C ARG A 170 2.38 6.93 5.02
N PHE A 171 3.60 6.64 5.49
CA PHE A 171 4.21 5.33 5.40
C PHE A 171 3.37 4.26 6.12
N ILE A 172 3.01 4.49 7.40
CA ILE A 172 2.17 3.56 8.17
C ILE A 172 0.83 3.34 7.47
N LEU A 173 0.21 4.41 6.97
CA LEU A 173 -1.06 4.36 6.27
C LEU A 173 -0.96 3.54 4.96
N GLY A 174 0.09 3.77 4.17
CA GLY A 174 0.38 3.01 2.95
C GLY A 174 0.62 1.52 3.25
N TYR A 175 1.37 1.23 4.31
CA TYR A 175 1.59 -0.12 4.79
C TYR A 175 0.28 -0.80 5.21
N GLY A 176 -0.58 -0.07 5.94
CA GLY A 176 -1.92 -0.52 6.31
C GLY A 176 -2.80 -0.86 5.10
N PHE A 177 -2.76 -0.04 4.04
CA PHE A 177 -3.46 -0.36 2.79
C PHE A 177 -2.96 -1.65 2.16
N THR A 178 -1.65 -1.82 2.01
CA THR A 178 -1.04 -3.05 1.49
C THR A 178 -1.48 -4.26 2.31
N LEU A 179 -1.45 -4.16 3.63
CA LEU A 179 -1.88 -5.22 4.55
C LEU A 179 -3.34 -5.62 4.35
N VAL A 180 -4.25 -4.64 4.24
CA VAL A 180 -5.67 -4.93 4.01
C VAL A 180 -5.92 -5.47 2.61
N ILE A 181 -5.25 -4.94 1.58
CA ILE A 181 -5.39 -5.41 0.19
C ILE A 181 -4.90 -6.85 0.05
N LEU A 182 -3.71 -7.17 0.56
CA LEU A 182 -3.19 -8.53 0.53
C LEU A 182 -4.08 -9.49 1.31
N SER A 183 -4.59 -9.07 2.47
CA SER A 183 -5.57 -9.85 3.23
C SER A 183 -6.87 -10.06 2.45
N LEU A 184 -7.39 -9.04 1.77
CA LEU A 184 -8.56 -9.14 0.89
C LEU A 184 -8.32 -10.12 -0.25
N MET A 185 -7.15 -10.07 -0.89
CA MET A 185 -6.77 -11.00 -1.96
C MET A 185 -6.72 -12.44 -1.45
N ILE A 186 -6.08 -12.68 -0.31
CA ILE A 186 -6.02 -14.00 0.33
C ILE A 186 -7.42 -14.53 0.63
N VAL A 187 -8.25 -13.73 1.31
CA VAL A 187 -9.62 -14.13 1.68
C VAL A 187 -10.47 -14.40 0.45
N THR A 188 -10.41 -13.52 -0.55
CA THR A 188 -11.16 -13.67 -1.80
C THR A 188 -10.73 -14.93 -2.54
N ALA A 189 -9.42 -15.18 -2.66
CA ALA A 189 -8.88 -16.37 -3.32
C ALA A 189 -9.33 -17.67 -2.62
N VAL A 190 -9.26 -17.72 -1.29
CA VAL A 190 -9.73 -18.89 -0.52
C VAL A 190 -11.24 -19.07 -0.66
N GLN A 191 -12.03 -18.01 -0.46
CA GLN A 191 -13.48 -18.12 -0.54
C GLN A 191 -13.96 -18.44 -1.96
N TYR A 192 -13.27 -17.98 -2.99
CA TYR A 192 -13.56 -18.36 -4.37
C TYR A 192 -13.19 -19.82 -4.65
N LEU A 193 -11.97 -20.24 -4.28
CA LEU A 193 -11.47 -21.60 -4.52
C LEU A 193 -12.30 -22.68 -3.79
N TYR A 194 -12.82 -22.40 -2.61
CA TYR A 194 -13.65 -23.33 -1.82
C TYR A 194 -15.17 -23.09 -1.97
N GLY A 195 -15.60 -22.24 -2.90
CA GLY A 195 -17.01 -22.04 -3.24
C GLY A 195 -17.83 -21.23 -2.23
N GLY A 196 -17.17 -20.49 -1.34
CA GLY A 196 -17.74 -19.49 -0.45
C GLY A 196 -18.21 -18.21 -1.17
N LEU A 197 -17.64 -17.93 -2.34
CA LEU A 197 -18.12 -16.94 -3.32
C LEU A 197 -18.60 -17.66 -4.58
N ARG A 198 -19.80 -17.32 -5.06
CA ARG A 198 -20.43 -17.90 -6.25
C ARG A 198 -20.83 -16.78 -7.21
N LEU A 199 -20.43 -16.88 -8.47
CA LEU A 199 -20.74 -15.90 -9.53
C LEU A 199 -22.12 -16.13 -10.18
N GLN A 200 -22.99 -16.98 -9.61
CA GLN A 200 -24.27 -17.31 -10.21
C GLN A 200 -25.29 -16.15 -10.16
N PRO A 201 -26.09 -15.95 -11.24
CA PRO A 201 -27.11 -14.91 -11.29
C PRO A 201 -28.28 -15.12 -10.30
N LYS A 202 -28.60 -16.37 -9.94
CA LYS A 202 -29.69 -16.75 -9.04
C LYS A 202 -29.16 -17.51 -7.82
N GLY A 203 -29.54 -17.09 -6.61
CA GLY A 203 -29.14 -17.68 -5.33
C GLY A 203 -28.26 -16.76 -4.47
N GLU A 204 -27.93 -17.20 -3.24
CA GLU A 204 -26.98 -16.48 -2.37
C GLU A 204 -25.58 -16.48 -3.01
N ARG A 205 -25.08 -15.29 -3.39
CA ARG A 205 -23.79 -15.09 -4.07
C ARG A 205 -22.56 -15.28 -3.18
N ALA A 206 -22.73 -15.20 -1.86
CA ALA A 206 -21.67 -15.36 -0.88
C ALA A 206 -22.23 -16.02 0.38
N THR A 207 -21.43 -16.90 1.00
CA THR A 207 -21.79 -17.42 2.32
C THR A 207 -21.71 -16.32 3.38
N ARG A 208 -22.47 -16.49 4.47
CA ARG A 208 -22.52 -15.52 5.58
C ARG A 208 -21.13 -15.18 6.12
N ALA A 209 -20.27 -16.19 6.26
CA ALA A 209 -18.94 -16.02 6.79
C ALA A 209 -17.98 -15.33 5.80
N ALA A 210 -18.04 -15.67 4.51
CA ALA A 210 -17.30 -14.97 3.46
C ALA A 210 -17.72 -13.49 3.38
N GLN A 211 -19.02 -13.21 3.43
CA GLN A 211 -19.57 -11.85 3.43
C GLN A 211 -19.13 -11.05 4.66
N ALA A 212 -19.16 -11.65 5.85
CA ALA A 212 -18.71 -11.00 7.08
C ALA A 212 -17.23 -10.62 7.01
N GLN A 213 -16.39 -11.56 6.56
CA GLN A 213 -14.94 -11.34 6.49
C GLN A 213 -14.56 -10.28 5.45
N LEU A 214 -15.16 -10.34 4.25
CA LEU A 214 -14.95 -9.32 3.22
C LEU A 214 -15.48 -7.95 3.64
N SER A 215 -16.65 -7.90 4.29
CA SER A 215 -17.21 -6.64 4.77
C SER A 215 -16.36 -6.04 5.90
N ALA A 216 -15.81 -6.86 6.80
CA ALA A 216 -14.89 -6.39 7.83
C ALA A 216 -13.60 -5.79 7.24
N LEU A 217 -12.97 -6.48 6.28
CA LEU A 217 -11.77 -5.98 5.62
C LEU A 217 -12.05 -4.72 4.79
N LEU A 218 -13.17 -4.66 4.08
CA LEU A 218 -13.58 -3.45 3.35
C LEU A 218 -13.89 -2.29 4.28
N ALA A 219 -14.49 -2.53 5.44
CA ALA A 219 -14.69 -1.50 6.45
C ALA A 219 -13.35 -0.94 6.95
N VAL A 220 -12.39 -1.80 7.27
CA VAL A 220 -11.04 -1.37 7.67
C VAL A 220 -10.37 -0.57 6.54
N PHE A 221 -10.48 -1.02 5.29
CA PHE A 221 -9.96 -0.28 4.13
C PHE A 221 -10.55 1.13 4.04
N LEU A 222 -11.86 1.27 4.25
CA LEU A 222 -12.54 2.56 4.19
C LEU A 222 -12.21 3.46 5.37
N LEU A 223 -11.99 2.90 6.56
CA LEU A 223 -11.48 3.65 7.71
C LEU A 223 -10.06 4.16 7.44
N LEU A 224 -9.18 3.35 6.84
CA LEU A 224 -7.87 3.79 6.38
C LEU A 224 -7.99 4.91 5.34
N LYS A 225 -8.96 4.83 4.41
CA LYS A 225 -9.25 5.93 3.47
C LYS A 225 -9.72 7.20 4.16
N ALA A 226 -10.52 7.11 5.21
CA ALA A 226 -10.91 8.29 6.00
C ALA A 226 -9.69 8.95 6.64
N VAL A 227 -8.78 8.17 7.22
CA VAL A 227 -7.50 8.68 7.76
C VAL A 227 -6.63 9.26 6.65
N ALA A 228 -6.60 8.63 5.47
CA ALA A 228 -5.89 9.13 4.29
C ALA A 228 -6.37 10.54 3.93
N TYR A 229 -7.69 10.72 3.74
CA TYR A 229 -8.27 12.02 3.43
C TYR A 229 -8.02 13.07 4.53
N TYR A 230 -7.97 12.65 5.80
CA TYR A 230 -7.60 13.53 6.90
C TYR A 230 -6.16 14.03 6.76
N LEU A 231 -5.21 13.14 6.43
CA LEU A 231 -3.79 13.46 6.22
C LEU A 231 -3.54 14.21 4.89
N ASP A 232 -4.34 13.97 3.87
CA ASP A 232 -4.24 14.62 2.57
C ASP A 232 -4.39 16.14 2.71
N ARG A 233 -5.22 16.61 3.65
CA ARG A 233 -5.38 18.05 3.95
C ARG A 233 -4.06 18.72 4.34
N PHE A 234 -3.24 18.06 5.15
CA PHE A 234 -1.92 18.59 5.50
C PHE A 234 -0.94 18.48 4.33
N GLY A 235 -1.06 17.44 3.52
CA GLY A 235 -0.23 17.27 2.33
C GLY A 235 -0.43 18.35 1.26
N LEU A 236 -1.55 19.08 1.29
CA LEU A 236 -1.78 20.22 0.41
C LEU A 236 -0.76 21.35 0.64
N VAL A 237 -0.22 21.49 1.85
CA VAL A 237 0.78 22.51 2.20
C VAL A 237 2.13 22.22 1.54
N THR A 238 2.49 20.94 1.43
CA THR A 238 3.78 20.48 0.90
C THR A 238 3.69 20.07 -0.58
N LYS A 239 2.56 20.32 -1.24
CA LYS A 239 2.34 19.90 -2.63
C LYS A 239 2.99 20.91 -3.57
N SER A 240 4.00 20.46 -4.32
CA SER A 240 4.53 21.16 -5.48
C SER A 240 3.75 20.72 -6.72
N GLU A 241 3.11 21.65 -7.42
CA GLU A 241 2.25 21.35 -8.57
C GLU A 241 2.89 21.76 -9.90
N GLU A 242 2.63 21.03 -10.97
CA GLU A 242 3.23 21.22 -12.31
C GLU A 242 2.79 22.51 -13.02
N LEU A 243 1.64 23.08 -12.65
CA LEU A 243 1.04 24.22 -13.34
C LEU A 243 1.82 25.54 -13.18
N VAL A 244 2.64 25.67 -12.12
CA VAL A 244 3.60 26.77 -11.95
C VAL A 244 4.89 26.16 -11.41
N SER A 245 5.89 25.99 -12.28
CA SER A 245 7.19 25.45 -11.87
C SER A 245 7.79 26.32 -10.76
N GLY A 246 7.91 25.78 -9.56
CA GLY A 246 8.50 26.48 -8.41
C GLY A 246 7.51 26.94 -7.34
N PHE A 247 6.18 26.83 -7.55
CA PHE A 247 5.21 27.15 -6.51
C PHE A 247 4.92 25.92 -5.62
N THR A 248 5.25 26.02 -4.32
CA THR A 248 4.98 24.98 -3.31
C THR A 248 4.14 25.59 -2.20
N GLY A 249 2.88 25.17 -2.09
CA GLY A 249 1.98 25.74 -1.09
C GLY A 249 0.51 25.65 -1.49
N LEU A 250 -0.35 26.09 -0.57
CA LEU A 250 -1.79 26.12 -0.76
C LEU A 250 -2.20 27.21 -1.75
N LYS A 251 -3.15 26.91 -2.64
CA LYS A 251 -3.85 27.91 -3.46
C LYS A 251 -5.20 28.28 -2.87
N TYR A 252 -5.81 29.33 -3.39
CA TYR A 252 -7.20 29.68 -3.05
C TYR A 252 -8.15 28.49 -3.27
N THR A 253 -8.02 27.81 -4.40
CA THR A 253 -8.85 26.64 -4.72
C THR A 253 -8.61 25.46 -3.77
N ASP A 254 -7.38 25.26 -3.31
CA ASP A 254 -7.09 24.19 -2.34
C ASP A 254 -7.79 24.47 -1.00
N VAL A 255 -7.79 25.73 -0.57
CA VAL A 255 -8.40 26.13 0.70
C VAL A 255 -9.93 26.11 0.64
N PHE A 256 -10.51 26.67 -0.41
CA PHE A 256 -11.95 26.86 -0.49
C PHE A 256 -12.70 25.75 -1.23
N ALA A 257 -12.02 24.93 -2.04
CA ALA A 257 -12.64 23.82 -2.77
C ALA A 257 -12.15 22.45 -2.27
N VAL A 258 -10.83 22.20 -2.29
CA VAL A 258 -10.27 20.87 -2.02
C VAL A 258 -10.39 20.48 -0.54
N MET A 259 -10.08 21.39 0.39
CA MET A 259 -10.19 21.09 1.82
C MET A 259 -11.63 20.74 2.26
N PRO A 260 -12.68 21.51 1.88
CA PRO A 260 -14.05 21.12 2.13
C PRO A 260 -14.42 19.77 1.50
N ALA A 261 -13.94 19.50 0.27
CA ALA A 261 -14.15 18.22 -0.40
C ALA A 261 -13.59 17.04 0.41
N LEU A 262 -12.34 17.16 0.87
CA LEU A 262 -11.69 16.15 1.70
C LEU A 262 -12.45 15.94 3.02
N ASN A 263 -12.93 17.00 3.65
CA ASN A 263 -13.74 16.89 4.87
C ASN A 263 -15.01 16.07 4.64
N ILE A 264 -15.76 16.33 3.55
CA ILE A 264 -16.95 15.56 3.19
C ILE A 264 -16.58 14.10 2.94
N LEU A 265 -15.49 13.84 2.22
CA LEU A 265 -15.03 12.49 1.90
C LEU A 265 -14.64 11.69 3.15
N ILE A 266 -14.09 12.33 4.19
CA ILE A 266 -13.82 11.68 5.48
C ILE A 266 -15.13 11.14 6.08
N PHE A 267 -16.17 11.99 6.18
CA PHE A 267 -17.46 11.57 6.75
C PHE A 267 -18.15 10.49 5.92
N VAL A 268 -18.12 10.63 4.58
CA VAL A 268 -18.68 9.63 3.67
C VAL A 268 -17.93 8.30 3.81
N ALA A 269 -16.59 8.30 3.87
CA ALA A 269 -15.80 7.09 4.06
C ALA A 269 -16.12 6.38 5.38
N VAL A 270 -16.25 7.13 6.48
CA VAL A 270 -16.67 6.57 7.78
C VAL A 270 -18.09 6.00 7.73
N LEU A 271 -19.02 6.70 7.09
CA LEU A 271 -20.40 6.25 6.93
C LEU A 271 -20.45 4.92 6.15
N VAL A 272 -19.74 4.84 5.02
CA VAL A 272 -19.71 3.63 4.21
C VAL A 272 -19.02 2.48 4.95
N ALA A 273 -17.95 2.76 5.72
CA ALA A 273 -17.34 1.76 6.60
C ALA A 273 -18.34 1.21 7.63
N ALA A 274 -19.14 2.09 8.25
CA ALA A 274 -20.20 1.68 9.17
C ALA A 274 -21.28 0.83 8.48
N LEU A 275 -21.63 1.13 7.23
CA LEU A 275 -22.55 0.30 6.43
C LEU A 275 -21.99 -1.10 6.17
N PHE A 276 -20.69 -1.22 5.89
CA PHE A 276 -20.03 -2.53 5.74
C PHE A 276 -20.02 -3.31 7.06
N ILE A 277 -19.76 -2.65 8.19
CA ILE A 277 -19.84 -3.30 9.52
C ILE A 277 -21.28 -3.75 9.80
N PHE A 278 -22.27 -2.90 9.52
CA PHE A 278 -23.68 -3.25 9.70
C PHE A 278 -24.13 -4.41 8.80
N ASN A 279 -23.58 -4.51 7.59
CA ASN A 279 -23.84 -5.61 6.66
C ASN A 279 -23.40 -6.98 7.18
N ILE A 280 -22.41 -7.03 8.09
CA ILE A 280 -22.02 -8.26 8.79
C ILE A 280 -23.24 -8.91 9.48
N PHE A 281 -24.17 -8.10 9.98
CA PHE A 281 -25.38 -8.56 10.68
C PHE A 281 -26.61 -8.71 9.77
N ARG A 282 -26.83 -7.77 8.83
CA ARG A 282 -28.08 -7.65 8.06
C ARG A 282 -28.10 -8.33 6.68
N ARG A 283 -26.97 -8.86 6.22
CA ARG A 283 -26.89 -9.82 5.09
C ARG A 283 -27.38 -9.29 3.72
N HIS A 284 -27.26 -7.98 3.46
CA HIS A 284 -27.73 -7.37 2.21
C HIS A 284 -26.63 -6.56 1.51
N TRP A 285 -25.98 -7.16 0.51
CA TRP A 285 -24.85 -6.55 -0.22
C TRP A 285 -25.16 -5.23 -0.92
N MET A 286 -26.42 -5.02 -1.30
CA MET A 286 -26.81 -3.85 -2.10
C MET A 286 -26.49 -2.52 -1.40
N ILE A 287 -26.72 -2.42 -0.08
CA ILE A 287 -26.58 -1.16 0.65
C ILE A 287 -25.09 -0.74 0.73
N PRO A 288 -24.15 -1.61 1.17
CA PRO A 288 -22.73 -1.26 1.16
C PRO A 288 -22.16 -1.04 -0.24
N THR A 289 -22.59 -1.81 -1.25
CA THR A 289 -22.07 -1.63 -2.62
C THR A 289 -22.53 -0.32 -3.23
N ILE A 290 -23.77 0.11 -2.97
CA ILE A 290 -24.25 1.44 -3.39
C ILE A 290 -23.48 2.51 -2.64
N GLY A 291 -23.25 2.36 -1.33
CA GLY A 291 -22.44 3.30 -0.55
C GLY A 291 -21.02 3.44 -1.09
N LEU A 292 -20.37 2.33 -1.45
CA LEU A 292 -19.05 2.33 -2.06
C LEU A 292 -19.06 2.99 -3.44
N GLY A 293 -20.05 2.69 -4.28
CA GLY A 293 -20.22 3.34 -5.58
C GLY A 293 -20.44 4.85 -5.45
N LEU A 294 -21.26 5.27 -4.47
CA LEU A 294 -21.48 6.68 -4.15
C LEU A 294 -20.19 7.34 -3.68
N LEU A 295 -19.40 6.70 -2.81
CA LEU A 295 -18.12 7.24 -2.36
C LEU A 295 -17.17 7.46 -3.55
N VAL A 296 -17.03 6.46 -4.43
CA VAL A 296 -16.19 6.59 -5.63
C VAL A 296 -16.67 7.74 -6.50
N PHE A 297 -17.98 7.80 -6.77
CA PHE A 297 -18.58 8.89 -7.53
C PHE A 297 -18.33 10.26 -6.89
N THR A 298 -18.61 10.41 -5.61
CA THR A 298 -18.37 11.62 -4.81
C THR A 298 -16.89 12.01 -4.82
N SER A 299 -15.97 11.04 -4.74
CA SER A 299 -14.53 11.32 -4.77
C SER A 299 -14.07 11.90 -6.11
N VAL A 300 -14.61 11.40 -7.22
CA VAL A 300 -14.29 11.91 -8.58
C VAL A 300 -14.90 13.29 -8.78
N VAL A 301 -16.18 13.46 -8.41
CA VAL A 301 -16.89 14.71 -8.63
C VAL A 301 -16.37 15.82 -7.72
N ILE A 302 -16.30 15.59 -6.42
CA ILE A 302 -15.91 16.63 -5.46
C ILE A 302 -14.39 16.78 -5.39
N GLY A 303 -13.61 15.69 -5.56
CA GLY A 303 -12.15 15.76 -5.54
C GLY A 303 -11.52 16.23 -6.86
N GLY A 304 -12.16 15.99 -8.01
CA GLY A 304 -11.62 16.32 -9.33
C GLY A 304 -12.35 17.44 -10.05
N LEU A 305 -13.68 17.33 -10.21
CA LEU A 305 -14.45 18.30 -11.01
C LEU A 305 -14.70 19.62 -10.26
N TYR A 306 -14.99 19.57 -8.97
CA TYR A 306 -15.32 20.77 -8.19
C TYR A 306 -14.16 21.78 -8.12
N PRO A 307 -12.88 21.40 -7.88
CA PRO A 307 -11.76 22.32 -7.93
C PRO A 307 -11.60 22.99 -9.29
N LEU A 308 -11.80 22.26 -10.39
CA LEU A 308 -11.71 22.82 -11.75
C LEU A 308 -12.76 23.90 -11.99
N ILE A 309 -13.99 23.70 -11.50
CA ILE A 309 -15.06 24.69 -11.60
C ILE A 309 -14.71 25.93 -10.77
N VAL A 310 -14.25 25.76 -9.53
CA VAL A 310 -13.85 26.89 -8.68
C VAL A 310 -12.68 27.66 -9.30
N GLN A 311 -11.66 26.96 -9.82
CA GLN A 311 -10.54 27.59 -10.52
C GLN A 311 -11.03 28.40 -11.72
N GLN A 312 -11.80 27.79 -12.64
CA GLN A 312 -12.21 28.44 -13.88
C GLN A 312 -13.16 29.62 -13.67
N PHE A 313 -14.10 29.51 -12.73
CA PHE A 313 -15.19 30.48 -12.60
C PHE A 313 -15.02 31.48 -11.45
N GLN A 314 -14.23 31.17 -10.41
CA GLN A 314 -13.99 32.09 -9.29
C GLN A 314 -12.57 32.63 -9.27
N VAL A 315 -11.57 31.82 -9.62
CA VAL A 315 -10.16 32.21 -9.52
C VAL A 315 -9.68 32.85 -10.81
N SER A 316 -9.75 32.20 -11.96
CA SER A 316 -9.26 32.73 -13.25
C SER A 316 -9.74 34.15 -13.60
N PRO A 317 -10.97 34.58 -13.30
CA PRO A 317 -11.40 35.96 -13.57
C PRO A 317 -10.70 37.02 -12.72
N SER A 318 -10.16 36.65 -11.55
CA SER A 318 -9.52 37.54 -10.58
C SER A 318 -8.36 36.86 -9.83
N GLU A 319 -7.50 36.17 -10.58
CA GLU A 319 -6.50 35.24 -10.02
C GLU A 319 -5.49 35.98 -9.16
N LEU A 320 -4.98 37.12 -9.64
CA LEU A 320 -4.01 37.94 -8.92
C LEU A 320 -4.50 38.30 -7.52
N VAL A 321 -5.74 38.80 -7.39
CA VAL A 321 -6.30 39.25 -6.10
C VAL A 321 -6.61 38.08 -5.17
N ARG A 322 -7.07 36.95 -5.71
CA ARG A 322 -7.46 35.78 -4.91
C ARG A 322 -6.27 34.95 -4.46
N GLU A 323 -5.22 34.89 -5.27
CA GLU A 323 -4.00 34.13 -4.97
C GLU A 323 -2.92 34.98 -4.29
N GLU A 324 -2.98 36.31 -4.34
CA GLU A 324 -2.04 37.23 -3.67
C GLU A 324 -1.66 36.80 -2.23
N PRO A 325 -2.60 36.54 -1.30
CA PRO A 325 -2.21 36.16 0.07
C PRO A 325 -1.49 34.82 0.15
N TYR A 326 -1.70 33.92 -0.82
CA TYR A 326 -1.04 32.62 -0.88
C TYR A 326 0.33 32.72 -1.54
N ILE A 327 0.45 33.54 -2.58
CA ILE A 327 1.71 33.88 -3.25
C ILE A 327 2.64 34.58 -2.28
N GLN A 328 2.13 35.58 -1.54
CA GLN A 328 2.91 36.32 -0.54
C GLN A 328 3.48 35.38 0.54
N ARG A 329 2.66 34.47 1.09
CA ARG A 329 3.12 33.45 2.05
C ARG A 329 4.21 32.54 1.47
N ASN A 330 4.10 32.16 0.20
CA ASN A 330 5.12 31.33 -0.46
C ASN A 330 6.43 32.12 -0.65
N ILE A 331 6.36 33.39 -1.06
CA ILE A 331 7.52 34.26 -1.21
C ILE A 331 8.23 34.44 0.14
N GLU A 332 7.48 34.79 1.20
CA GLU A 332 8.02 34.95 2.55
C GLU A 332 8.69 33.65 3.05
N ALA A 333 7.99 32.52 2.97
CA ALA A 333 8.54 31.22 3.37
C ALA A 333 9.79 30.82 2.57
N THR A 334 9.82 31.14 1.27
CA THR A 334 10.99 30.86 0.42
C THR A 334 12.16 31.76 0.80
N ARG A 335 11.92 33.06 1.00
CA ARG A 335 12.96 34.01 1.43
C ARG A 335 13.54 33.62 2.79
N ASP A 336 12.69 33.21 3.73
CA ASP A 336 13.10 32.71 5.05
C ASP A 336 13.93 31.44 4.92
N ALA A 337 13.49 30.47 4.10
CA ALA A 337 14.20 29.21 3.89
C ALA A 337 15.58 29.37 3.25
N TYR A 338 15.72 30.31 2.30
CA TYR A 338 17.01 30.63 1.67
C TYR A 338 17.85 31.63 2.48
N GLY A 339 17.32 32.18 3.58
CA GLY A 339 18.03 33.17 4.40
C GLY A 339 18.22 34.52 3.72
N ILE A 340 17.32 34.90 2.81
CA ILE A 340 17.35 36.14 2.02
C ILE A 340 16.19 37.09 2.33
N ALA A 341 15.50 36.88 3.46
CA ALA A 341 14.39 37.73 3.90
C ALA A 341 14.77 39.22 3.94
N ASP A 342 15.98 39.52 4.40
CA ASP A 342 16.51 40.89 4.54
C ASP A 342 17.34 41.36 3.34
N ALA A 343 17.37 40.60 2.24
CA ALA A 343 18.13 40.99 1.05
C ALA A 343 17.48 42.20 0.35
N GLU A 344 18.28 43.25 0.12
CA GLU A 344 17.90 44.42 -0.67
C GLU A 344 17.84 44.08 -2.16
N ILE A 345 16.76 44.49 -2.82
CA ILE A 345 16.56 44.28 -4.25
C ILE A 345 17.06 45.55 -4.96
N GLU A 346 18.13 45.44 -5.74
CA GLU A 346 18.56 46.48 -6.68
C GLU A 346 18.06 46.13 -8.09
N ASP A 347 17.20 46.98 -8.64
CA ASP A 347 16.78 46.89 -10.05
C ASP A 347 17.90 47.43 -10.95
N TYR A 348 18.32 46.63 -11.94
CA TYR A 348 19.35 46.98 -12.92
C TYR A 348 18.81 47.65 -14.18
#